data_AF-A0A4Q2X477-F1
#
_entry.id   AF-A0A4Q2X477-F1
#
_cell.length_a   1.000
_cell.length_b   1.000
_cell.length_c   1.000
_cell.angle_alpha   90.00
_cell.angle_beta   90.00
_cell.angle_gamma   90.00
#
_symmetry.space_group_name_H-M   'P 1'
#
loop_
_entity.id
_entity.type
_entity.pdbx_description
1 polymer ?
#
loop_
_entity_poly.entity_id
_entity_poly.type
_entity_poly.pdbx_seq_one_letter_code
_entity_poly.pdbx_strand_id
1 'polypeptide(L)'
;MRFLPSSLAATLIIFASPVTSAATSGDFEYTDEGSTITIDEYTNRGKTGSVVIPSTIAGKPVTTIGPWAFELCTRINSVTIPASVTLVKSYAFEDCSSLSSVKFSEGLTTMGADAFIGCWKLKTVVLPSTLTIAAYAFGGSDGNLENVTFAPGTVVIPEAVANGSSKLKSVTIPSSVKVIEKNAFGYCTKLETVMLPAGLTEIGDGAFAGCRLAAVSLPSSLKVLGAGAFRSTALTSIKFPRSLTTIGNHAFRDTRLTRVTFPPTVREIGSSAFHGCANLTTAVFTGGEPSTGISVFNRTSPDFMIFLEESAFGIPVPYWGNDRTSWAAPEITVNTLDGKSIQSKKTVSLGNNYVGRKGPSQQAIITNTGIRPLTGLRLSISGGDAGNFILKDIKKKSLAPGKSMTVSVSYSPTKAGRHRAKAVIYSNDKNEGSFIIYLTGRGYNKP
;
A
#
# COMPACT_ATOMS: atom_id res chain seq x y z
N MET A 1 45.85 15.03 6.66
CA MET A 1 46.18 16.07 7.64
C MET A 1 44.90 16.76 8.10
N ARG A 2 44.38 16.35 9.27
CA ARG A 2 43.56 17.19 10.16
C ARG A 2 44.03 16.87 11.57
N PHE A 3 44.35 17.93 12.30
CA PHE A 3 45.05 17.93 13.57
C PHE A 3 44.27 17.20 14.67
N LEU A 4 44.97 16.37 15.44
CA LEU A 4 44.59 15.95 16.80
C LEU A 4 44.75 17.14 17.75
N PRO A 5 43.88 17.31 18.76
CA PRO A 5 44.30 17.87 20.03
C PRO A 5 44.80 16.76 20.96
N SER A 6 45.94 17.02 21.57
CA SER A 6 46.64 16.20 22.54
C SER A 6 45.97 16.14 23.91
N SER A 7 46.19 15.01 24.59
CA SER A 7 46.23 14.79 26.04
C SER A 7 44.99 15.10 26.89
N LEU A 8 44.20 14.06 27.13
CA LEU A 8 43.91 13.62 28.50
C LEU A 8 44.00 12.09 28.50
N ALA A 9 44.98 11.54 29.21
CA ALA A 9 44.98 10.14 29.59
C ALA A 9 43.81 9.95 30.56
N ALA A 10 42.64 9.59 30.04
CA ALA A 10 41.56 9.08 30.85
C ALA A 10 41.99 7.68 31.31
N THR A 11 42.45 7.60 32.55
CA THR A 11 42.59 6.33 33.27
C THR A 11 41.26 5.60 33.14
N LEU A 12 41.25 4.52 32.37
CA LEU A 12 40.13 3.60 32.26
C LEU A 12 39.93 2.99 33.65
N ILE A 13 39.02 3.56 34.45
CA ILE A 13 38.56 2.93 35.68
C ILE A 13 37.69 1.76 35.25
N ILE A 14 38.32 0.59 35.17
CA ILE A 14 37.63 -0.70 35.14
C ILE A 14 36.87 -0.78 36.46
N PHE A 15 35.55 -0.67 36.44
CA PHE A 15 34.72 -1.12 37.55
C PHE A 15 34.79 -2.64 37.58
N ALA A 16 35.84 -3.17 38.21
CA ALA A 16 35.89 -4.55 38.63
C ALA A 16 34.95 -4.69 39.83
N SER A 17 33.67 -4.97 39.55
CA SER A 17 32.86 -5.78 40.45
C SER A 17 33.61 -7.08 40.74
N PRO A 18 33.51 -7.69 41.93
CA PRO A 18 34.31 -8.86 42.27
C PRO A 18 34.05 -9.96 41.24
N VAL A 19 35.04 -10.19 40.38
CA VAL A 19 35.00 -11.16 39.29
C VAL A 19 35.07 -12.54 39.95
N THR A 20 33.91 -13.18 40.10
CA THR A 20 33.88 -14.63 39.93
C THR A 20 34.46 -14.89 38.54
N SER A 21 35.61 -15.55 38.45
CA SER A 21 36.29 -15.82 37.17
C SER A 21 35.27 -16.32 36.17
N ALA A 22 35.04 -15.58 35.08
CA ALA A 22 34.14 -16.01 34.03
C ALA A 22 34.58 -17.39 33.55
N ALA A 23 33.63 -18.32 33.39
CA ALA A 23 33.97 -19.66 32.93
C ALA A 23 34.47 -19.54 31.49
N THR A 24 35.56 -20.26 31.16
CA THR A 24 36.18 -20.16 29.82
C THR A 24 36.24 -21.51 29.12
N SER A 25 36.12 -21.49 27.79
CA SER A 25 36.27 -22.64 26.92
C SER A 25 36.97 -22.22 25.63
N GLY A 26 38.28 -22.44 25.55
CA GLY A 26 39.10 -21.91 24.46
C GLY A 26 39.09 -20.39 24.46
N ASP A 27 38.71 -19.79 23.33
CA ASP A 27 38.64 -18.33 23.13
C ASP A 27 37.31 -17.70 23.64
N PHE A 28 36.45 -18.46 24.32
CA PHE A 28 35.12 -18.01 24.73
C PHE A 28 34.98 -17.93 26.25
N GLU A 29 34.61 -16.76 26.77
CA GLU A 29 34.03 -16.62 28.11
C GLU A 29 32.51 -16.81 28.04
N TYR A 30 31.95 -17.46 29.05
CA TYR A 30 30.55 -17.86 29.02
C TYR A 30 29.91 -17.94 30.41
N THR A 31 28.57 -17.82 30.40
CA THR A 31 27.68 -18.03 31.55
C THR A 31 26.91 -19.33 31.36
N ASP A 32 26.91 -20.17 32.39
CA ASP A 32 26.11 -21.38 32.48
C ASP A 32 24.75 -21.06 33.10
N GLU A 33 23.70 -21.11 32.27
CA GLU A 33 22.31 -20.82 32.66
C GLU A 33 21.60 -22.06 33.24
N GLY A 34 22.35 -23.07 33.67
CA GLY A 34 21.86 -24.35 34.18
C GLY A 34 21.63 -25.38 33.08
N SER A 35 20.78 -25.08 32.09
CA SER A 35 20.48 -26.00 30.97
C SER A 35 21.10 -25.60 29.63
N THR A 36 21.56 -24.36 29.51
CA THR A 36 22.11 -23.78 28.27
C THR A 36 23.29 -22.87 28.58
N ILE A 37 24.04 -22.49 27.55
CA ILE A 37 25.19 -21.59 27.66
C ILE A 37 24.95 -20.30 26.89
N THR A 38 25.31 -19.17 27.51
CA THR A 38 25.46 -17.85 26.88
C THR A 38 26.94 -17.54 26.68
N ILE A 39 27.35 -17.20 25.46
CA ILE A 39 28.71 -16.65 25.23
C ILE A 39 28.71 -15.18 25.63
N ASP A 40 29.54 -14.82 26.60
CA ASP A 40 29.63 -13.45 27.08
C ASP A 40 30.72 -12.67 26.36
N GLU A 41 31.85 -13.33 26.03
CA GLU A 41 32.96 -12.68 25.35
C GLU A 41 33.77 -13.65 24.46
N TYR A 42 34.21 -13.18 23.30
CA TYR A 42 35.27 -13.78 22.49
C TYR A 42 36.60 -13.06 22.74
N THR A 43 37.52 -13.73 23.44
CA THR A 43 38.73 -13.09 24.00
C THR A 43 39.85 -12.91 22.99
N ASN A 44 39.86 -13.67 21.90
CA ASN A 44 40.93 -13.66 20.92
C ASN A 44 40.78 -12.53 19.88
N ARG A 45 40.96 -11.28 20.32
CA ARG A 45 40.86 -10.08 19.47
C ARG A 45 41.88 -10.03 18.31
N GLY A 46 42.94 -10.83 18.39
CA GLY A 46 43.97 -10.95 17.36
C GLY A 46 43.61 -11.89 16.20
N LYS A 47 42.59 -12.75 16.38
CA LYS A 47 42.23 -13.79 15.42
C LYS A 47 41.93 -13.19 14.04
N THR A 48 42.53 -13.78 13.02
CA THR A 48 42.19 -13.53 11.62
C THR A 48 41.46 -14.73 11.03
N GLY A 49 40.71 -14.52 9.94
CA GLY A 49 39.99 -15.60 9.28
C GLY A 49 38.62 -15.90 9.92
N SER A 50 38.23 -17.17 9.86
CA SER A 50 36.93 -17.62 10.35
C SER A 50 36.93 -17.95 11.84
N VAL A 51 35.81 -17.66 12.50
CA VAL A 51 35.43 -18.17 13.82
C VAL A 51 34.23 -19.09 13.66
N VAL A 52 34.23 -20.22 14.37
CA VAL A 52 33.09 -21.12 14.48
C VAL A 52 32.67 -21.13 15.94
N ILE A 53 31.45 -20.70 16.22
CA ILE A 53 30.90 -20.74 17.57
C ILE A 53 30.61 -22.20 17.91
N PRO A 54 31.08 -22.71 19.07
CA PRO A 54 30.82 -24.08 19.46
C PRO A 54 29.32 -24.31 19.66
N SER A 55 28.79 -25.45 19.20
CA SER A 55 27.40 -25.82 19.45
C SER A 55 27.14 -26.23 20.91
N THR A 56 28.20 -26.62 21.62
CA THR A 56 28.14 -27.04 23.02
C THR A 56 29.37 -26.58 23.78
N ILE A 57 29.19 -26.17 25.04
CA ILE A 57 30.26 -25.94 26.02
C ILE A 57 29.89 -26.72 27.28
N ALA A 58 30.86 -27.42 27.88
CA ALA A 58 30.64 -28.26 29.07
C ALA A 58 29.48 -29.27 28.93
N GLY A 59 29.26 -29.81 27.72
CA GLY A 59 28.17 -30.74 27.42
C GLY A 59 26.78 -30.12 27.30
N LYS A 60 26.66 -28.79 27.47
CA LYS A 60 25.41 -28.03 27.36
C LYS A 60 25.36 -27.27 26.04
N PRO A 61 24.17 -27.10 25.41
CA PRO A 61 24.04 -26.37 24.16
C PRO A 61 24.33 -24.87 24.34
N VAL A 62 25.09 -24.29 23.42
CA VAL A 62 25.25 -22.83 23.32
C VAL A 62 24.03 -22.29 22.58
N THR A 63 23.20 -21.52 23.28
CA THR A 63 21.92 -21.03 22.76
C THR A 63 21.93 -19.52 22.52
N THR A 64 22.80 -18.78 23.20
CA THR A 64 22.82 -17.32 23.17
C THR A 64 24.21 -16.78 22.90
N ILE A 65 24.31 -15.80 22.00
CA ILE A 65 25.45 -14.89 21.91
C ILE A 65 25.08 -13.62 22.68
N GLY A 66 25.84 -13.34 23.73
CA GLY A 66 25.65 -12.24 24.66
C GLY A 66 25.82 -10.86 24.00
N PRO A 67 25.37 -9.80 24.69
CA PRO A 67 25.61 -8.43 24.25
C PRO A 67 27.12 -8.18 24.16
N TRP A 68 27.57 -7.49 23.11
CA TRP A 68 28.99 -7.16 22.87
C TRP A 68 29.98 -8.34 22.83
N ALA A 69 29.51 -9.59 22.74
CA ALA A 69 30.38 -10.77 22.85
C ALA A 69 31.56 -10.77 21.86
N PHE A 70 31.36 -10.27 20.65
CA PHE A 70 32.40 -10.11 19.62
C PHE A 70 32.68 -8.63 19.30
N GLU A 71 32.28 -7.69 20.14
CA GLU A 71 32.53 -6.26 19.94
C GLU A 71 34.01 -5.99 19.59
N LEU A 72 34.27 -5.14 18.61
CA LEU A 72 35.62 -4.75 18.19
C LEU A 72 36.52 -5.93 17.73
N CYS A 73 35.95 -7.07 17.34
CA CYS A 73 36.68 -8.13 16.63
C CYS A 73 37.00 -7.69 15.18
N THR A 74 37.84 -6.67 15.04
CA THR A 74 38.13 -5.98 13.78
C THR A 74 38.89 -6.81 12.74
N ARG A 75 39.35 -8.01 13.11
CA ARG A 75 40.24 -8.86 12.29
C ARG A 75 39.60 -10.16 11.79
N ILE A 76 38.50 -10.60 12.40
CA ILE A 76 37.75 -11.77 11.92
C ILE A 76 37.05 -11.40 10.61
N ASN A 77 37.02 -12.32 9.64
CA ASN A 77 36.40 -12.07 8.34
C ASN A 77 35.15 -12.91 8.09
N SER A 78 34.97 -13.99 8.85
CA SER A 78 33.73 -14.78 8.86
C SER A 78 33.38 -15.37 10.20
N VAL A 79 32.09 -15.53 10.47
CA VAL A 79 31.55 -16.22 11.65
C VAL A 79 30.56 -17.30 11.22
N THR A 80 30.63 -18.48 11.83
CA THR A 80 29.62 -19.53 11.71
C THR A 80 28.86 -19.67 13.02
N ILE A 81 27.55 -19.44 12.98
CA ILE A 81 26.64 -19.57 14.11
C ILE A 81 25.99 -20.97 14.03
N PRO A 82 26.17 -21.86 15.02
CA PRO A 82 25.65 -23.22 14.97
C PRO A 82 24.13 -23.27 15.15
N ALA A 83 23.52 -24.41 14.83
CA ALA A 83 22.06 -24.63 14.96
C ALA A 83 21.54 -24.61 16.39
N SER A 84 22.41 -24.73 17.40
CA SER A 84 22.01 -24.61 18.81
C SER A 84 21.73 -23.17 19.22
N VAL A 85 22.32 -22.18 18.53
CA VAL A 85 22.15 -20.76 18.85
C VAL A 85 20.81 -20.27 18.31
N THR A 86 19.95 -19.84 19.24
CA THR A 86 18.61 -19.33 18.95
C THR A 86 18.52 -17.81 19.07
N LEU A 87 19.46 -17.18 19.79
CA LEU A 87 19.45 -15.75 20.08
C LEU A 87 20.83 -15.11 19.89
N VAL A 88 20.89 -14.05 19.08
CA VAL A 88 22.01 -13.10 19.04
C VAL A 88 21.56 -11.81 19.70
N LYS A 89 22.15 -11.42 20.82
CA LYS A 89 21.75 -10.20 21.54
C LYS A 89 22.28 -8.93 20.88
N SER A 90 21.80 -7.78 21.35
CA SER A 90 22.15 -6.47 20.80
C SER A 90 23.66 -6.24 20.83
N TYR A 91 24.19 -5.57 19.80
CA TYR A 91 25.62 -5.23 19.66
C TYR A 91 26.60 -6.42 19.67
N ALA A 92 26.11 -7.67 19.57
CA ALA A 92 26.96 -8.86 19.70
C ALA A 92 28.19 -8.88 18.78
N PHE A 93 28.10 -8.30 17.58
CA PHE A 93 29.19 -8.17 16.61
C PHE A 93 29.46 -6.71 16.23
N GLU A 94 29.22 -5.77 17.14
CA GLU A 94 29.50 -4.34 16.93
C GLU A 94 30.97 -4.12 16.52
N ASP A 95 31.18 -3.26 15.51
CA ASP A 95 32.49 -2.87 14.99
C ASP A 95 33.42 -4.04 14.63
N CYS A 96 32.85 -5.19 14.25
CA CYS A 96 33.53 -6.27 13.54
C CYS A 96 33.85 -5.85 12.09
N SER A 97 34.67 -4.81 11.93
CA SER A 97 34.86 -4.06 10.69
C SER A 97 35.42 -4.85 9.50
N SER A 98 36.11 -5.97 9.75
CA SER A 98 36.56 -6.89 8.69
C SER A 98 35.57 -8.01 8.37
N LEU A 99 34.51 -8.18 9.17
CA LEU A 99 33.53 -9.23 8.99
C LEU A 99 32.81 -9.03 7.66
N SER A 100 32.93 -10.02 6.79
CA SER A 100 32.42 -9.99 5.43
C SER A 100 31.40 -11.09 5.13
N SER A 101 31.34 -12.11 6.00
CA SER A 101 30.45 -13.26 5.85
C SER A 101 29.98 -13.76 7.22
N VAL A 102 28.68 -13.97 7.36
CA VAL A 102 28.10 -14.65 8.53
C VAL A 102 27.25 -15.81 8.02
N LYS A 103 27.51 -17.01 8.53
CA LYS A 103 26.67 -18.19 8.28
C LYS A 103 25.69 -18.34 9.43
N PHE A 104 24.45 -17.94 9.18
CA PHE A 104 23.33 -18.16 10.07
C PHE A 104 22.81 -19.59 9.93
N SER A 105 22.26 -20.14 11.01
CA SER A 105 21.67 -21.48 11.04
C SER A 105 20.14 -21.40 11.14
N GLU A 106 19.46 -22.49 10.77
CA GLU A 106 18.00 -22.67 10.96
C GLU A 106 17.61 -22.90 12.43
N GLY A 107 18.51 -22.69 13.40
CA GLY A 107 18.16 -22.59 14.82
C GLY A 107 17.90 -21.16 15.27
N LEU A 108 18.40 -20.17 14.54
CA LEU A 108 18.36 -18.77 14.92
C LEU A 108 16.95 -18.20 14.75
N THR A 109 16.37 -17.70 15.83
CA THR A 109 15.01 -17.11 15.83
C THR A 109 15.01 -15.61 16.03
N THR A 110 15.97 -15.07 16.81
CA THR A 110 16.00 -13.66 17.19
C THR A 110 17.38 -13.04 17.03
N MET A 111 17.43 -11.84 16.44
CA MET A 111 18.58 -10.93 16.48
C MET A 111 18.21 -9.61 17.15
N GLY A 112 19.01 -9.22 18.13
CA GLY A 112 18.88 -7.98 18.88
C GLY A 112 19.30 -6.75 18.08
N ALA A 113 19.09 -5.60 18.70
CA ALA A 113 19.34 -4.31 18.06
C ALA A 113 20.82 -4.12 17.73
N ASP A 114 21.08 -3.65 16.51
CA ASP A 114 22.43 -3.28 16.07
C ASP A 114 23.47 -4.39 16.23
N ALA A 115 23.03 -5.67 16.24
CA ALA A 115 23.89 -6.83 16.45
C ALA A 115 25.10 -6.88 15.50
N PHE A 116 25.00 -6.28 14.31
CA PHE A 116 26.04 -6.18 13.28
C PHE A 116 26.31 -4.73 12.86
N ILE A 117 26.06 -3.74 13.73
CA ILE A 117 26.48 -2.36 13.48
C ILE A 117 28.00 -2.29 13.34
N GLY A 118 28.51 -1.39 12.50
CA GLY A 118 29.96 -1.27 12.29
C GLY A 118 30.60 -2.40 11.45
N CYS A 119 29.85 -3.41 11.01
CA CYS A 119 30.33 -4.48 10.13
C CYS A 119 30.48 -4.00 8.67
N TRP A 120 31.40 -3.07 8.40
CA TRP A 120 31.45 -2.33 7.13
C TRP A 120 31.74 -3.16 5.88
N LYS A 121 32.30 -4.37 6.02
CA LYS A 121 32.53 -5.31 4.92
C LYS A 121 31.39 -6.32 4.71
N LEU A 122 30.41 -6.39 5.62
CA LEU A 122 29.27 -7.29 5.50
C LEU A 122 28.26 -6.69 4.52
N LYS A 123 28.40 -7.07 3.25
CA LYS A 123 27.59 -6.53 2.14
C LYS A 123 26.37 -7.38 1.80
N THR A 124 26.43 -8.66 2.11
CA THR A 124 25.41 -9.64 1.73
C THR A 124 25.16 -10.60 2.86
N VAL A 125 23.90 -10.96 3.07
CA VAL A 125 23.50 -11.97 4.05
C VAL A 125 22.43 -12.90 3.47
N VAL A 126 22.46 -14.16 3.93
CA VAL A 126 21.40 -15.14 3.72
C VAL A 126 20.78 -15.40 5.09
N LEU A 127 19.55 -14.95 5.29
CA LEU A 127 18.86 -15.07 6.57
C LEU A 127 18.11 -16.40 6.66
N PRO A 128 18.13 -17.09 7.82
CA PRO A 128 17.49 -18.39 7.97
C PRO A 128 15.97 -18.27 7.97
N SER A 129 15.28 -19.35 7.63
CA SER A 129 13.82 -19.37 7.55
C SER A 129 13.13 -19.27 8.91
N THR A 130 13.85 -19.60 9.98
CA THR A 130 13.39 -19.57 11.38
C THR A 130 13.48 -18.20 12.05
N LEU A 131 14.13 -17.22 11.42
CA LEU A 131 14.27 -15.88 11.97
C LEU A 131 12.89 -15.20 12.00
N THR A 132 12.48 -14.69 13.15
CA THR A 132 11.19 -14.00 13.34
C THR A 132 11.36 -12.53 13.69
N ILE A 133 12.44 -12.17 14.37
CA ILE A 133 12.74 -10.78 14.78
C ILE A 133 14.20 -10.47 14.47
N ALA A 134 14.42 -9.34 13.79
CA ALA A 134 15.75 -8.79 13.55
C ALA A 134 15.72 -7.27 13.75
N ALA A 135 15.71 -6.86 15.01
CA ALA A 135 15.37 -5.50 15.45
C ALA A 135 16.41 -4.45 15.02
N TYR A 136 16.49 -4.09 13.74
CA TYR A 136 17.57 -3.23 13.20
C TYR A 136 18.96 -3.89 13.29
N ALA A 137 19.01 -5.22 13.28
CA ALA A 137 20.23 -5.99 13.56
C ALA A 137 21.44 -5.62 12.66
N PHE A 138 21.22 -5.05 11.47
CA PHE A 138 22.28 -4.70 10.52
C PHE A 138 22.55 -3.18 10.42
N GLY A 139 22.24 -2.42 11.47
CA GLY A 139 22.86 -1.11 11.72
C GLY A 139 22.19 0.08 11.03
N GLY A 140 20.85 0.07 10.89
CA GLY A 140 20.10 1.27 10.51
C GLY A 140 20.68 2.04 9.32
N SER A 141 20.72 3.37 9.41
CA SER A 141 21.27 4.29 8.39
C SER A 141 22.73 4.04 8.00
N ASP A 142 23.51 3.45 8.91
CA ASP A 142 24.93 3.15 8.73
C ASP A 142 25.17 1.71 8.20
N GLY A 143 24.08 0.98 7.95
CA GLY A 143 24.09 -0.37 7.41
C GLY A 143 24.77 -0.46 6.05
N ASN A 144 25.64 -1.46 5.89
CA ASN A 144 26.44 -1.67 4.67
C ASN A 144 25.89 -2.75 3.75
N LEU A 145 24.75 -3.34 4.08
CA LEU A 145 24.11 -4.34 3.24
C LEU A 145 23.74 -3.76 1.88
N GLU A 146 24.25 -4.38 0.82
CA GLU A 146 23.91 -4.09 -0.58
C GLU A 146 22.82 -5.04 -1.11
N ASN A 147 22.75 -6.25 -0.55
CA ASN A 147 21.76 -7.28 -0.88
C ASN A 147 21.39 -8.15 0.34
N VAL A 148 20.11 -8.50 0.44
CA VAL A 148 19.58 -9.46 1.43
C VAL A 148 18.82 -10.56 0.71
N THR A 149 19.09 -11.80 1.12
CA THR A 149 18.36 -13.00 0.68
C THR A 149 17.88 -13.78 1.89
N PHE A 150 16.89 -14.64 1.67
CA PHE A 150 16.27 -15.46 2.70
C PHE A 150 16.31 -16.93 2.27
N ALA A 151 16.47 -17.83 3.23
CA ALA A 151 16.50 -19.26 2.98
C ALA A 151 15.20 -19.77 2.32
N PRO A 152 15.25 -20.83 1.51
CA PRO A 152 14.04 -21.49 1.03
C PRO A 152 13.14 -21.90 2.20
N GLY A 153 11.82 -21.70 2.06
CA GLY A 153 10.86 -22.01 3.11
C GLY A 153 10.54 -20.83 4.03
N THR A 154 11.23 -19.68 3.92
CA THR A 154 10.82 -18.46 4.63
C THR A 154 9.37 -18.10 4.29
N VAL A 155 8.52 -18.04 5.32
CA VAL A 155 7.09 -17.69 5.19
C VAL A 155 6.85 -16.23 5.56
N VAL A 156 7.64 -15.67 6.47
CA VAL A 156 7.51 -14.30 6.98
C VAL A 156 8.85 -13.61 6.86
N ILE A 157 8.87 -12.39 6.29
CA ILE A 157 10.04 -11.51 6.37
C ILE A 157 10.00 -10.80 7.73
N PRO A 158 11.03 -10.91 8.58
CA PRO A 158 11.01 -10.40 9.96
C PRO A 158 10.88 -8.89 10.10
N GLU A 159 10.38 -8.47 11.26
CA GLU A 159 10.32 -7.06 11.65
C GLU A 159 11.72 -6.43 11.59
N ALA A 160 11.79 -5.24 10.99
CA ALA A 160 12.96 -4.36 10.92
C ALA A 160 14.27 -4.99 10.36
N VAL A 161 14.16 -6.13 9.67
CA VAL A 161 15.31 -6.97 9.27
C VAL A 161 16.41 -6.25 8.52
N ALA A 162 16.08 -5.27 7.69
CA ALA A 162 17.04 -4.45 6.97
C ALA A 162 16.66 -2.97 7.05
N ASN A 163 15.90 -2.56 8.07
CA ASN A 163 15.48 -1.17 8.20
C ASN A 163 16.69 -0.23 8.25
N GLY A 164 16.59 0.91 7.57
CA GLY A 164 17.61 1.94 7.50
C GLY A 164 18.77 1.62 6.56
N SER A 165 18.91 0.37 6.08
CA SER A 165 20.07 -0.08 5.29
C SER A 165 20.26 0.77 4.03
N SER A 166 21.07 1.83 4.16
CA SER A 166 21.11 2.94 3.21
C SER A 166 21.80 2.57 1.90
N LYS A 167 22.54 1.45 1.88
CA LYS A 167 23.19 0.88 0.69
C LYS A 167 22.40 -0.25 0.02
N LEU A 168 21.26 -0.67 0.58
CA LEU A 168 20.50 -1.81 0.08
C LEU A 168 19.89 -1.48 -1.28
N LYS A 169 20.35 -2.17 -2.33
CA LYS A 169 19.90 -1.96 -3.73
C LYS A 169 18.89 -3.00 -4.17
N SER A 170 18.96 -4.20 -3.59
CA SER A 170 18.16 -5.34 -4.02
C SER A 170 17.82 -6.26 -2.85
N VAL A 171 16.64 -6.88 -2.93
CA VAL A 171 16.16 -7.89 -2.00
C VAL A 171 15.58 -9.04 -2.80
N THR A 172 16.00 -10.27 -2.48
CA THR A 172 15.43 -11.47 -3.10
C THR A 172 14.44 -12.11 -2.12
N ILE A 173 13.15 -11.92 -2.37
CA ILE A 173 12.07 -12.44 -1.52
C ILE A 173 11.62 -13.81 -2.08
N PRO A 174 11.72 -14.91 -1.33
CA PRO A 174 11.28 -16.22 -1.78
C PRO A 174 9.77 -16.29 -2.09
N SER A 175 9.38 -17.18 -3.01
CA SER A 175 7.97 -17.37 -3.42
C SER A 175 7.07 -17.91 -2.30
N SER A 176 7.64 -18.51 -1.26
CA SER A 176 6.94 -19.04 -0.08
C SER A 176 6.43 -17.93 0.86
N VAL A 177 6.98 -16.72 0.76
CA VAL A 177 6.66 -15.61 1.67
C VAL A 177 5.20 -15.18 1.53
N LYS A 178 4.53 -15.06 2.67
CA LYS A 178 3.13 -14.64 2.83
C LYS A 178 3.00 -13.27 3.48
N VAL A 179 3.93 -12.91 4.35
CA VAL A 179 3.89 -11.65 5.12
C VAL A 179 5.25 -10.97 5.06
N ILE A 180 5.24 -9.65 4.84
CA ILE A 180 6.39 -8.79 5.10
C ILE A 180 6.05 -7.97 6.33
N GLU A 181 6.77 -8.17 7.42
CA GLU A 181 6.47 -7.53 8.71
C GLU A 181 6.79 -6.03 8.72
N LYS A 182 6.39 -5.41 9.82
CA LYS A 182 6.64 -4.00 10.12
C LYS A 182 8.09 -3.62 9.86
N ASN A 183 8.28 -2.49 9.18
CA ASN A 183 9.57 -1.83 8.96
C ASN A 183 10.65 -2.69 8.27
N ALA A 184 10.33 -3.88 7.74
CA ALA A 184 11.30 -4.85 7.23
C ALA A 184 12.38 -4.24 6.32
N PHE A 185 11.98 -3.35 5.40
CA PHE A 185 12.87 -2.62 4.49
C PHE A 185 12.67 -1.11 4.56
N GLY A 186 12.12 -0.59 5.67
CA GLY A 186 11.92 0.85 5.84
C GLY A 186 13.24 1.61 5.74
N TYR A 187 13.21 2.83 5.20
CA TYR A 187 14.31 3.75 4.99
C TYR A 187 15.52 3.19 4.22
N CYS A 188 15.31 2.13 3.41
CA CYS A 188 16.30 1.66 2.44
C CYS A 188 16.37 2.60 1.24
N THR A 189 17.05 3.74 1.40
CA THR A 189 17.03 4.85 0.44
C THR A 189 17.66 4.56 -0.93
N LYS A 190 18.30 3.40 -1.12
CA LYS A 190 18.82 2.93 -2.42
C LYS A 190 18.00 1.79 -3.04
N LEU A 191 16.93 1.35 -2.37
CA LEU A 191 16.05 0.32 -2.89
C LEU A 191 15.04 0.96 -3.86
N GLU A 192 15.27 0.76 -5.15
CA GLU A 192 14.48 1.37 -6.24
C GLU A 192 13.46 0.40 -6.86
N THR A 193 13.68 -0.90 -6.71
CA THR A 193 12.79 -1.96 -7.21
C THR A 193 12.68 -3.09 -6.20
N VAL A 194 11.51 -3.73 -6.14
CA VAL A 194 11.29 -4.96 -5.37
C VAL A 194 10.35 -5.88 -6.12
N MET A 195 10.68 -7.18 -6.16
CA MET A 195 9.79 -8.21 -6.68
C MET A 195 9.03 -8.83 -5.50
N LEU A 196 7.72 -8.63 -5.47
CA LEU A 196 6.85 -9.20 -4.45
C LEU A 196 6.37 -10.60 -4.89
N PRO A 197 6.35 -11.59 -3.99
CA PRO A 197 5.96 -12.95 -4.35
C PRO A 197 4.45 -13.06 -4.58
N ALA A 198 4.06 -13.92 -5.52
CA ALA A 198 2.67 -14.05 -5.98
C ALA A 198 1.68 -14.48 -4.87
N GLY A 199 2.18 -15.10 -3.80
CA GLY A 199 1.38 -15.56 -2.65
C GLY A 199 1.36 -14.60 -1.45
N LEU A 200 1.97 -13.42 -1.56
CA LEU A 200 2.02 -12.43 -0.48
C LEU A 200 0.61 -11.92 -0.15
N THR A 201 0.22 -11.99 1.12
CA THR A 201 -1.11 -11.57 1.60
C THR A 201 -1.05 -10.25 2.38
N GLU A 202 0.10 -9.90 2.93
CA GLU A 202 0.23 -8.72 3.80
C GLU A 202 1.59 -8.03 3.66
N ILE A 203 1.55 -6.70 3.64
CA ILE A 203 2.71 -5.81 3.79
C ILE A 203 2.46 -4.96 5.03
N GLY A 204 3.27 -5.15 6.06
CA GLY A 204 3.12 -4.51 7.36
C GLY A 204 3.50 -3.03 7.39
N ASP A 205 3.33 -2.44 8.56
CA ASP A 205 3.51 -1.01 8.81
C ASP A 205 4.92 -0.54 8.43
N GLY A 206 5.04 0.50 7.63
CA GLY A 206 6.32 1.10 7.26
C GLY A 206 7.28 0.19 6.49
N ALA A 207 6.84 -0.99 6.01
CA ALA A 207 7.70 -2.01 5.41
C ALA A 207 8.62 -1.50 4.28
N PHE A 208 8.17 -0.50 3.50
CA PHE A 208 8.94 0.16 2.46
C PHE A 208 8.91 1.70 2.59
N ALA A 209 8.63 2.24 3.78
CA ALA A 209 8.60 3.68 4.01
C ALA A 209 9.96 4.30 3.69
N GLY A 210 10.02 5.43 2.97
CA GLY A 210 11.28 6.14 2.65
C GLY A 210 12.18 5.45 1.61
N CYS A 211 11.76 4.31 1.04
CA CYS A 211 12.46 3.70 -0.08
C CYS A 211 12.29 4.51 -1.36
N ARG A 212 13.22 4.41 -2.31
CA ARG A 212 13.13 5.10 -3.61
C ARG A 212 12.36 4.31 -4.67
N LEU A 213 11.44 3.44 -4.25
CA LEU A 213 10.64 2.61 -5.15
C LEU A 213 9.87 3.48 -6.15
N ALA A 214 10.21 3.38 -7.45
CA ALA A 214 9.55 4.13 -8.51
C ALA A 214 8.33 3.38 -9.08
N ALA A 215 8.35 2.04 -9.00
CA ALA A 215 7.25 1.16 -9.35
C ALA A 215 7.25 -0.07 -8.42
N VAL A 216 6.06 -0.59 -8.16
CA VAL A 216 5.86 -1.88 -7.47
C VAL A 216 4.65 -2.57 -8.06
N SER A 217 4.77 -3.87 -8.34
CA SER A 217 3.65 -4.70 -8.75
C SER A 217 3.10 -5.42 -7.52
N LEU A 218 1.91 -5.00 -7.07
CA LEU A 218 1.23 -5.67 -5.96
C LEU A 218 0.64 -7.02 -6.44
N PRO A 219 0.88 -8.13 -5.72
CA PRO A 219 0.40 -9.45 -6.12
C PRO A 219 -1.11 -9.59 -5.92
N SER A 220 -1.75 -10.46 -6.72
CA SER A 220 -3.22 -10.65 -6.71
C SER A 220 -3.79 -11.27 -5.45
N SER A 221 -2.93 -11.76 -4.54
CA SER A 221 -3.30 -12.30 -3.23
C SER A 221 -3.27 -11.27 -2.10
N LEU A 222 -2.71 -10.06 -2.34
CA LEU A 222 -2.47 -9.07 -1.30
C LEU A 222 -3.79 -8.53 -0.74
N LYS A 223 -3.97 -8.62 0.57
CA LYS A 223 -5.19 -8.21 1.28
C LYS A 223 -4.99 -6.91 2.08
N VAL A 224 -3.81 -6.76 2.69
CA VAL A 224 -3.54 -5.70 3.66
C VAL A 224 -2.28 -4.93 3.28
N LEU A 225 -2.41 -3.60 3.29
CA LEU A 225 -1.30 -2.64 3.31
C LEU A 225 -1.32 -1.93 4.67
N GLY A 226 -0.25 -2.11 5.45
CA GLY A 226 -0.09 -1.51 6.77
C GLY A 226 0.09 0.01 6.73
N ALA A 227 0.08 0.61 7.92
CA ALA A 227 0.26 2.03 8.10
C ALA A 227 1.64 2.47 7.59
N GLY A 228 1.68 3.46 6.69
CA GLY A 228 2.92 3.99 6.13
C GLY A 228 3.69 3.02 5.23
N ALA A 229 3.11 1.89 4.81
CA ALA A 229 3.81 0.83 4.08
C ALA A 229 4.66 1.33 2.89
N PHE A 230 4.18 2.33 2.14
CA PHE A 230 4.87 2.98 1.03
C PHE A 230 5.01 4.50 1.22
N ARG A 231 4.99 4.99 2.46
CA ARG A 231 5.16 6.41 2.78
C ARG A 231 6.48 6.94 2.20
N SER A 232 6.45 8.14 1.63
CA SER A 232 7.63 8.86 1.11
C SER A 232 8.42 8.05 0.08
N THR A 233 7.73 7.24 -0.73
CA THR A 233 8.32 6.53 -1.87
C THR A 233 8.22 7.33 -3.18
N ALA A 234 8.99 6.93 -4.19
CA ALA A 234 9.00 7.57 -5.50
C ALA A 234 7.89 7.09 -6.45
N LEU A 235 6.91 6.33 -5.94
CA LEU A 235 5.85 5.71 -6.74
C LEU A 235 5.04 6.78 -7.50
N THR A 236 4.93 6.61 -8.82
CA THR A 236 4.14 7.49 -9.70
C THR A 236 2.80 6.87 -10.09
N SER A 237 2.69 5.54 -10.04
CA SER A 237 1.47 4.79 -10.27
C SER A 237 1.42 3.55 -9.39
N ILE A 238 0.20 3.08 -9.11
CA ILE A 238 -0.03 1.85 -8.35
C ILE A 238 -1.29 1.17 -8.87
N LYS A 239 -1.24 -0.16 -9.00
CA LYS A 239 -2.40 -0.99 -9.34
C LYS A 239 -2.80 -1.80 -8.10
N PHE A 240 -3.96 -1.48 -7.53
CA PHE A 240 -4.49 -2.24 -6.40
C PHE A 240 -5.13 -3.55 -6.88
N PRO A 241 -4.79 -4.70 -6.27
CA PRO A 241 -5.39 -5.98 -6.63
C PRO A 241 -6.81 -6.10 -6.09
N ARG A 242 -7.66 -6.88 -6.77
CA ARG A 242 -9.06 -7.12 -6.35
C ARG A 242 -9.21 -7.86 -5.03
N SER A 243 -8.12 -8.36 -4.45
CA SER A 243 -8.09 -8.97 -3.11
C SER A 243 -7.90 -7.96 -1.99
N LEU A 244 -7.50 -6.72 -2.31
CA LEU A 244 -7.14 -5.71 -1.31
C LEU A 244 -8.38 -5.26 -0.55
N THR A 245 -8.31 -5.33 0.77
CA THR A 245 -9.39 -4.94 1.69
C THR A 245 -9.03 -3.74 2.55
N THR A 246 -7.75 -3.58 2.90
CA THR A 246 -7.31 -2.57 3.88
C THR A 246 -6.11 -1.78 3.37
N ILE A 247 -6.20 -0.46 3.47
CA ILE A 247 -5.10 0.49 3.24
C ILE A 247 -4.90 1.28 4.53
N GLY A 248 -3.77 1.09 5.20
CA GLY A 248 -3.51 1.67 6.52
C GLY A 248 -3.25 3.19 6.52
N ASN A 249 -3.18 3.74 7.73
CA ASN A 249 -2.88 5.16 7.95
C ASN A 249 -1.58 5.56 7.24
N HIS A 250 -1.55 6.69 6.55
CA HIS A 250 -0.35 7.19 5.86
C HIS A 250 0.27 6.25 4.79
N ALA A 251 -0.42 5.17 4.36
CA ALA A 251 0.16 4.12 3.53
C ALA A 251 0.93 4.62 2.29
N PHE A 252 0.43 5.66 1.62
CA PHE A 252 1.04 6.32 0.46
C PHE A 252 1.31 7.81 0.71
N ARG A 253 1.45 8.23 1.97
CA ARG A 253 1.72 9.62 2.32
C ARG A 253 3.00 10.11 1.64
N ASP A 254 2.99 11.34 1.12
CA ASP A 254 4.12 12.01 0.48
C ASP A 254 4.73 11.20 -0.70
N THR A 255 3.88 10.48 -1.44
CA THR A 255 4.27 9.78 -2.70
C THR A 255 4.00 10.66 -3.93
N ARG A 256 4.41 10.19 -5.12
CA ARG A 256 4.28 10.93 -6.39
C ARG A 256 3.16 10.41 -7.28
N LEU A 257 2.20 9.68 -6.69
CA LEU A 257 1.07 9.08 -7.40
C LEU A 257 0.27 10.15 -8.14
N THR A 258 -0.11 9.87 -9.38
CA THR A 258 -0.94 10.77 -10.20
C THR A 258 -2.40 10.35 -10.27
N ARG A 259 -2.65 9.03 -10.19
CA ARG A 259 -4.00 8.44 -10.20
C ARG A 259 -4.04 7.19 -9.34
N VAL A 260 -5.15 6.99 -8.64
CA VAL A 260 -5.46 5.76 -7.91
C VAL A 260 -6.84 5.23 -8.32
N THR A 261 -6.98 3.90 -8.34
CA THR A 261 -8.25 3.23 -8.66
C THR A 261 -8.49 2.13 -7.65
N PHE A 262 -9.48 2.32 -6.79
CA PHE A 262 -9.83 1.44 -5.69
C PHE A 262 -10.81 0.34 -6.18
N PRO A 263 -10.47 -0.94 -6.00
CA PRO A 263 -11.38 -2.05 -6.28
C PRO A 263 -12.55 -2.08 -5.27
N PRO A 264 -13.68 -2.73 -5.60
CA PRO A 264 -14.88 -2.76 -4.75
C PRO A 264 -14.69 -3.52 -3.43
N THR A 265 -13.55 -4.19 -3.26
CA THR A 265 -13.18 -4.97 -2.09
C THR A 265 -12.54 -4.14 -0.99
N VAL A 266 -12.07 -2.92 -1.29
CA VAL A 266 -11.50 -2.03 -0.27
C VAL A 266 -12.59 -1.66 0.72
N ARG A 267 -12.40 -2.03 1.98
CA ARG A 267 -13.30 -1.78 3.10
C ARG A 267 -12.82 -0.65 4.00
N GLU A 268 -11.52 -0.40 4.04
CA GLU A 268 -10.91 0.59 4.93
C GLU A 268 -9.77 1.33 4.25
N ILE A 269 -9.78 2.66 4.38
CA ILE A 269 -8.70 3.57 4.00
C ILE A 269 -8.35 4.45 5.20
N GLY A 270 -7.19 4.23 5.79
CA GLY A 270 -6.74 4.90 6.99
C GLY A 270 -6.52 6.40 6.83
N SER A 271 -6.40 7.07 7.97
CA SER A 271 -6.16 8.51 8.06
C SER A 271 -4.92 8.91 7.28
N SER A 272 -5.03 9.99 6.50
CA SER A 272 -3.93 10.57 5.74
C SER A 272 -3.22 9.59 4.79
N ALA A 273 -3.90 8.52 4.35
CA ALA A 273 -3.31 7.48 3.49
C ALA A 273 -2.66 8.03 2.21
N PHE A 274 -3.19 9.10 1.63
CA PHE A 274 -2.67 9.79 0.44
C PHE A 274 -2.33 11.26 0.73
N HIS A 275 -2.07 11.61 2.00
CA HIS A 275 -1.68 12.96 2.37
C HIS A 275 -0.39 13.37 1.67
N GLY A 276 -0.31 14.60 1.15
CA GLY A 276 0.92 15.11 0.52
C GLY A 276 1.25 14.48 -0.83
N CYS A 277 0.33 13.70 -1.42
CA CYS A 277 0.45 13.23 -2.81
C CYS A 277 0.20 14.39 -3.77
N ALA A 278 1.13 15.35 -3.85
CA ALA A 278 0.93 16.63 -4.52
C ALA A 278 0.65 16.51 -6.03
N ASN A 279 1.00 15.38 -6.65
CA ASN A 279 0.76 15.10 -8.07
C ASN A 279 -0.57 14.36 -8.32
N LEU A 280 -1.28 13.94 -7.26
CA LEU A 280 -2.48 13.12 -7.38
C LEU A 280 -3.63 13.98 -7.87
N THR A 281 -4.08 13.76 -9.10
CA THR A 281 -5.20 14.48 -9.73
C THR A 281 -6.49 13.67 -9.72
N THR A 282 -6.42 12.36 -9.48
CA THR A 282 -7.58 11.48 -9.69
C THR A 282 -7.61 10.31 -8.72
N ALA A 283 -8.72 10.14 -8.04
CA ALA A 283 -9.09 8.91 -7.33
C ALA A 283 -10.38 8.34 -7.94
N VAL A 284 -10.41 7.04 -8.23
CA VAL A 284 -11.59 6.35 -8.79
C VAL A 284 -11.99 5.23 -7.85
N PHE A 285 -13.26 5.18 -7.44
CA PHE A 285 -13.83 4.07 -6.69
C PHE A 285 -14.73 3.25 -7.61
N THR A 286 -14.41 1.97 -7.79
CA THR A 286 -15.12 1.08 -8.72
C THR A 286 -16.32 0.35 -8.08
N GLY A 287 -16.56 0.61 -6.80
CA GLY A 287 -17.63 0.04 -5.99
C GLY A 287 -17.26 0.03 -4.50
N GLY A 288 -18.20 -0.37 -3.65
CA GLY A 288 -18.01 -0.43 -2.20
C GLY A 288 -18.03 0.95 -1.51
N GLU A 289 -18.35 0.94 -0.22
CA GLU A 289 -18.28 2.12 0.65
C GLU A 289 -17.22 1.85 1.72
N PRO A 290 -15.94 2.18 1.45
CA PRO A 290 -14.90 1.99 2.45
C PRO A 290 -15.09 2.98 3.60
N SER A 291 -14.85 2.53 4.82
CA SER A 291 -14.60 3.45 5.93
C SER A 291 -13.32 4.22 5.64
N THR A 292 -13.34 5.52 5.94
CA THR A 292 -12.19 6.40 5.71
C THR A 292 -11.77 7.10 6.98
N GLY A 293 -10.47 7.19 7.22
CA GLY A 293 -9.91 8.05 8.24
C GLY A 293 -9.94 9.53 7.86
N ILE A 294 -9.28 10.35 8.67
CA ILE A 294 -9.27 11.81 8.51
C ILE A 294 -8.19 12.22 7.49
N SER A 295 -8.47 13.26 6.69
CA SER A 295 -7.49 13.89 5.78
C SER A 295 -6.86 12.94 4.74
N VAL A 296 -7.59 11.91 4.29
CA VAL A 296 -7.09 10.89 3.35
C VAL A 296 -6.36 11.49 2.14
N PHE A 297 -6.95 12.52 1.51
CA PHE A 297 -6.43 13.17 0.29
C PHE A 297 -6.00 14.62 0.52
N ASN A 298 -5.56 14.97 1.74
CA ASN A 298 -5.11 16.33 2.03
C ASN A 298 -3.75 16.62 1.35
N ARG A 299 -3.49 17.88 0.96
CA ARG A 299 -2.29 18.32 0.22
C ARG A 299 -2.03 17.53 -1.09
N THR A 300 -3.10 17.19 -1.79
CA THR A 300 -3.07 16.65 -3.16
C THR A 300 -2.99 17.77 -4.20
N SER A 301 -3.02 17.42 -5.51
CA SER A 301 -3.03 18.42 -6.58
C SER A 301 -4.21 19.39 -6.42
N PRO A 302 -4.06 20.68 -6.78
CA PRO A 302 -5.17 21.62 -6.87
C PRO A 302 -6.32 21.14 -7.78
N ASP A 303 -6.01 20.27 -8.75
CA ASP A 303 -6.97 19.69 -9.70
C ASP A 303 -7.47 18.28 -9.25
N PHE A 304 -7.30 17.91 -7.99
CA PHE A 304 -7.67 16.59 -7.49
C PHE A 304 -9.20 16.37 -7.53
N MET A 305 -9.61 15.32 -8.25
CA MET A 305 -11.00 14.90 -8.38
C MET A 305 -11.20 13.45 -7.94
N ILE A 306 -12.37 13.16 -7.36
CA ILE A 306 -12.82 11.82 -7.00
C ILE A 306 -13.95 11.41 -7.95
N PHE A 307 -13.87 10.20 -8.50
CA PHE A 307 -14.88 9.60 -9.37
C PHE A 307 -15.44 8.32 -8.74
N LEU A 308 -16.75 8.10 -8.91
CA LEU A 308 -17.44 6.87 -8.55
C LEU A 308 -17.89 6.18 -9.84
N GLU A 309 -17.47 4.94 -10.08
CA GLU A 309 -18.05 4.14 -11.17
C GLU A 309 -19.43 3.64 -10.74
N GLU A 310 -20.41 3.79 -11.63
CA GLU A 310 -21.86 3.59 -11.38
C GLU A 310 -22.28 2.13 -11.05
N SER A 311 -21.34 1.24 -10.68
CA SER A 311 -21.60 -0.03 -9.99
C SER A 311 -21.72 0.13 -8.47
N ALA A 312 -21.42 1.31 -7.91
CA ALA A 312 -21.55 1.59 -6.49
C ALA A 312 -23.00 1.98 -6.13
N PHE A 313 -23.74 1.03 -5.56
CA PHE A 313 -25.03 1.28 -4.94
C PHE A 313 -24.89 2.31 -3.80
N GLY A 314 -25.62 3.42 -3.89
CA GLY A 314 -26.08 4.16 -2.71
C GLY A 314 -25.03 4.82 -1.80
N ILE A 315 -23.86 5.24 -2.32
CA ILE A 315 -22.88 5.97 -1.49
C ILE A 315 -23.42 7.37 -1.15
N PRO A 316 -23.72 7.71 0.13
CA PRO A 316 -23.85 9.09 0.55
C PRO A 316 -22.50 9.79 0.37
N VAL A 317 -22.49 10.96 -0.29
CA VAL A 317 -21.29 11.75 -0.61
C VAL A 317 -20.49 12.02 0.68
N PRO A 318 -19.33 11.39 0.91
CA PRO A 318 -18.64 11.59 2.18
C PRO A 318 -17.61 12.71 2.05
N TYR A 319 -17.70 13.67 2.97
CA TYR A 319 -16.79 14.80 3.14
C TYR A 319 -15.43 14.28 3.65
N TRP A 320 -14.40 14.22 2.80
CA TRP A 320 -13.07 13.69 3.15
C TRP A 320 -11.98 14.76 3.37
N GLY A 321 -12.39 15.95 3.82
CA GLY A 321 -11.52 16.85 4.57
C GLY A 321 -10.46 17.62 3.77
N ASN A 322 -10.80 18.13 2.59
CA ASN A 322 -10.10 19.28 2.05
C ASN A 322 -11.05 20.48 1.99
N ASP A 323 -10.64 21.59 2.60
CA ASP A 323 -11.31 22.91 2.55
C ASP A 323 -11.30 23.53 1.13
N ARG A 324 -11.04 22.71 0.09
CA ARG A 324 -11.00 23.09 -1.32
C ARG A 324 -11.57 22.03 -2.29
N THR A 325 -12.22 20.96 -1.82
CA THR A 325 -13.16 20.29 -2.75
C THR A 325 -14.45 21.09 -2.75
N SER A 326 -14.62 21.93 -3.77
CA SER A 326 -15.96 21.99 -4.33
C SER A 326 -16.24 20.58 -4.86
N TRP A 327 -16.95 19.76 -4.10
CA TRP A 327 -17.65 18.61 -4.66
C TRP A 327 -18.50 19.19 -5.79
N ALA A 328 -18.06 19.04 -7.03
CA ALA A 328 -18.96 19.27 -8.14
C ALA A 328 -19.95 18.11 -8.07
N ALA A 329 -21.07 18.35 -7.37
CA ALA A 329 -22.27 17.56 -7.57
C ALA A 329 -22.55 17.49 -9.08
N PRO A 330 -23.14 16.40 -9.58
CA PRO A 330 -23.55 16.33 -10.99
C PRO A 330 -24.19 17.65 -11.39
N GLU A 331 -23.64 18.28 -12.42
CA GLU A 331 -24.12 19.59 -12.86
C GLU A 331 -25.48 19.47 -13.54
N ILE A 332 -26.06 18.26 -13.72
CA ILE A 332 -27.46 18.11 -14.12
C ILE A 332 -28.34 17.40 -13.08
N THR A 333 -29.57 17.88 -12.96
CA THR A 333 -30.67 17.13 -12.34
C THR A 333 -31.77 16.91 -13.35
N VAL A 334 -32.48 15.78 -13.23
CA VAL A 334 -33.63 15.45 -14.08
C VAL A 334 -34.85 15.26 -13.20
N ASN A 335 -35.88 16.07 -13.38
CA ASN A 335 -37.08 16.07 -12.55
C ASN A 335 -38.34 15.94 -13.42
N THR A 336 -39.43 15.41 -12.85
CA THR A 336 -40.77 15.51 -13.44
C THR A 336 -41.30 16.94 -13.34
N LEU A 337 -42.39 17.24 -14.05
CA LEU A 337 -43.01 18.58 -14.03
C LEU A 337 -43.53 18.98 -12.64
N ASP A 338 -43.93 18.03 -11.80
CA ASP A 338 -44.32 18.24 -10.39
C ASP A 338 -43.13 18.31 -9.43
N GLY A 339 -41.89 18.39 -9.95
CA GLY A 339 -40.68 18.64 -9.17
C GLY A 339 -40.06 17.40 -8.53
N LYS A 340 -40.55 16.19 -8.82
CA LYS A 340 -39.95 14.95 -8.27
C LYS A 340 -38.71 14.56 -9.04
N SER A 341 -37.65 14.20 -8.33
CA SER A 341 -36.40 13.78 -8.94
C SER A 341 -36.50 12.41 -9.60
N ILE A 342 -36.07 12.33 -10.86
CA ILE A 342 -35.85 11.09 -11.60
C ILE A 342 -34.38 10.71 -11.37
N GLN A 343 -34.16 9.47 -10.93
CA GLN A 343 -32.80 8.94 -10.74
C GLN A 343 -32.31 8.27 -12.03
N SER A 344 -31.00 8.37 -12.30
CA SER A 344 -30.40 7.69 -13.46
C SER A 344 -30.61 6.17 -13.35
N LYS A 345 -30.72 5.50 -14.50
CA LYS A 345 -31.00 4.07 -14.70
C LYS A 345 -32.36 3.61 -14.14
N LYS A 346 -33.29 4.51 -13.81
CA LYS A 346 -34.67 4.14 -13.50
C LYS A 346 -35.48 3.86 -14.76
N THR A 347 -36.53 3.06 -14.56
CA THR A 347 -37.51 2.74 -15.60
C THR A 347 -38.68 3.71 -15.54
N VAL A 348 -38.98 4.33 -16.68
CA VAL A 348 -40.15 5.19 -16.89
C VAL A 348 -41.08 4.51 -17.89
N SER A 349 -42.32 4.26 -17.47
CA SER A 349 -43.35 3.68 -18.32
C SER A 349 -44.12 4.78 -19.04
N LEU A 350 -44.18 4.70 -20.36
CA LEU A 350 -45.01 5.55 -21.22
C LEU A 350 -46.42 4.97 -21.44
N GLY A 351 -46.74 3.88 -20.73
CA GLY A 351 -48.05 3.27 -20.72
C GLY A 351 -48.36 2.44 -21.97
N ASN A 352 -49.66 2.25 -22.18
CA ASN A 352 -50.22 1.43 -23.24
C ASN A 352 -50.68 2.32 -24.39
N ASN A 353 -50.49 1.86 -25.62
CA ASN A 353 -50.97 2.58 -26.79
C ASN A 353 -51.26 1.64 -27.98
N TYR A 354 -52.10 2.09 -28.91
CA TYR A 354 -52.43 1.33 -30.12
C TYR A 354 -51.36 1.46 -31.20
N VAL A 355 -51.11 0.37 -31.92
CA VAL A 355 -50.17 0.33 -33.04
C VAL A 355 -50.51 1.40 -34.08
N GLY A 356 -49.49 2.17 -34.47
CA GLY A 356 -49.60 3.27 -35.43
C GLY A 356 -50.24 4.55 -34.88
N ARG A 357 -50.53 4.65 -33.57
CA ARG A 357 -50.93 5.89 -32.91
C ARG A 357 -49.79 6.46 -32.08
N LYS A 358 -49.70 7.79 -31.98
CA LYS A 358 -48.77 8.47 -31.07
C LYS A 358 -49.45 8.70 -29.73
N GLY A 359 -48.84 8.23 -28.66
CA GLY A 359 -49.34 8.38 -27.30
C GLY A 359 -49.06 9.76 -26.72
N PRO A 360 -49.58 10.06 -25.52
CA PRO A 360 -49.27 11.30 -24.82
C PRO A 360 -47.75 11.42 -24.60
N SER A 361 -47.25 12.66 -24.63
CA SER A 361 -45.83 12.93 -24.35
C SER A 361 -45.64 13.08 -22.85
N GLN A 362 -44.69 12.34 -22.29
CA GLN A 362 -44.20 12.59 -20.94
C GLN A 362 -43.04 13.57 -20.99
N GLN A 363 -42.98 14.48 -20.03
CA GLN A 363 -41.99 15.55 -19.98
C GLN A 363 -41.10 15.40 -18.75
N ALA A 364 -39.84 15.81 -18.90
CA ALA A 364 -38.89 15.95 -17.81
C ALA A 364 -38.14 17.29 -17.94
N ILE A 365 -37.75 17.84 -16.80
CA ILE A 365 -36.99 19.07 -16.67
C ILE A 365 -35.55 18.68 -16.39
N ILE A 366 -34.64 19.12 -17.25
CA ILE A 366 -33.19 19.02 -17.05
C ILE A 366 -32.70 20.37 -16.57
N THR A 367 -32.07 20.43 -15.40
CA THR A 367 -31.53 21.68 -14.82
C THR A 367 -30.02 21.60 -14.73
N ASN A 368 -29.31 22.64 -15.17
CA ASN A 368 -27.89 22.80 -14.87
C ASN A 368 -27.74 23.32 -13.43
N THR A 369 -27.38 22.45 -12.50
CA THR A 369 -27.09 22.76 -11.08
C THR A 369 -25.62 23.12 -10.84
N GLY A 370 -24.78 23.07 -11.87
CA GLY A 370 -23.39 23.45 -11.84
C GLY A 370 -23.12 24.94 -11.84
N ILE A 371 -21.83 25.29 -11.82
CA ILE A 371 -21.34 26.68 -11.84
C ILE A 371 -20.83 27.11 -13.22
N ARG A 372 -20.76 26.19 -14.20
CA ARG A 372 -20.32 26.46 -15.58
C ARG A 372 -21.41 26.15 -16.60
N PRO A 373 -21.41 26.82 -17.77
CA PRO A 373 -22.34 26.48 -18.85
C PRO A 373 -22.06 25.10 -19.45
N LEU A 374 -23.11 24.30 -19.62
CA LEU A 374 -23.07 23.09 -20.43
C LEU A 374 -23.20 23.50 -21.89
N THR A 375 -22.23 23.17 -22.75
CA THR A 375 -22.20 23.58 -24.17
C THR A 375 -22.31 22.39 -25.13
N GLY A 376 -22.54 21.18 -24.61
CA GLY A 376 -22.62 19.93 -25.37
C GLY A 376 -23.79 19.03 -25.01
N LEU A 377 -24.84 19.58 -24.38
CA LEU A 377 -26.00 18.80 -23.95
C LEU A 377 -26.71 18.22 -25.17
N ARG A 378 -26.77 16.89 -25.23
CA ARG A 378 -27.39 16.15 -26.34
C ARG A 378 -28.20 14.98 -25.79
N LEU A 379 -29.28 14.64 -26.49
CA LEU A 379 -30.16 13.54 -26.10
C LEU A 379 -30.29 12.54 -27.23
N SER A 380 -30.40 11.26 -26.88
CA SER A 380 -30.62 10.19 -27.84
C SER A 380 -31.53 9.10 -27.26
N ILE A 381 -32.16 8.32 -28.14
CA ILE A 381 -32.80 7.05 -27.79
C ILE A 381 -32.06 5.94 -28.53
N SER A 382 -31.75 4.86 -27.82
CA SER A 382 -31.03 3.70 -28.33
C SER A 382 -31.67 2.40 -27.83
N GLY A 383 -31.32 1.27 -28.46
CA GLY A 383 -31.82 -0.06 -28.12
C GLY A 383 -32.74 -0.66 -29.20
N GLY A 384 -33.04 -1.95 -29.05
CA GLY A 384 -33.74 -2.75 -30.09
C GLY A 384 -35.14 -2.23 -30.46
N ASP A 385 -35.84 -1.59 -29.51
CA ASP A 385 -37.17 -1.03 -29.77
C ASP A 385 -37.18 0.51 -29.84
N ALA A 386 -36.02 1.16 -30.00
CA ALA A 386 -35.88 2.62 -29.98
C ALA A 386 -36.84 3.34 -30.96
N GLY A 387 -37.09 2.76 -32.13
CA GLY A 387 -38.00 3.32 -33.14
C GLY A 387 -39.45 3.50 -32.67
N ASN A 388 -39.85 2.88 -31.55
CA ASN A 388 -41.18 3.04 -30.96
C ASN A 388 -41.28 4.26 -30.01
N PHE A 389 -40.17 4.97 -29.79
CA PHE A 389 -40.09 6.09 -28.86
C PHE A 389 -39.63 7.35 -29.59
N ILE A 390 -40.41 8.41 -29.49
CA ILE A 390 -40.19 9.67 -30.19
C ILE A 390 -39.78 10.72 -29.18
N LEU A 391 -38.52 11.13 -29.24
CA LEU A 391 -37.98 12.25 -28.47
C LEU A 391 -38.18 13.57 -29.23
N LYS A 392 -38.70 14.60 -28.56
CA LYS A 392 -38.78 15.97 -29.10
C LYS A 392 -37.64 16.82 -28.50
N ASP A 393 -37.00 17.64 -29.34
CA ASP A 393 -35.79 18.46 -29.11
C ASP A 393 -34.42 17.79 -29.35
N ILE A 394 -34.15 17.44 -30.61
CA ILE A 394 -32.91 16.79 -31.06
C ILE A 394 -31.88 17.80 -31.55
N LYS A 395 -31.44 18.74 -30.70
CA LYS A 395 -30.30 19.61 -31.02
C LYS A 395 -29.34 19.70 -29.84
N LYS A 396 -28.05 19.85 -30.16
CA LYS A 396 -27.03 20.27 -29.20
C LYS A 396 -27.49 21.58 -28.58
N LYS A 397 -27.72 21.60 -27.28
CA LYS A 397 -28.16 22.78 -26.55
C LYS A 397 -27.09 23.23 -25.57
N SER A 398 -27.01 24.54 -25.38
CA SER A 398 -26.27 25.14 -24.29
C SER A 398 -27.23 25.36 -23.12
N LEU A 399 -26.81 25.07 -21.90
CA LEU A 399 -27.59 25.31 -20.68
C LEU A 399 -26.72 26.04 -19.66
N ALA A 400 -27.02 27.31 -19.39
CA ALA A 400 -26.29 28.13 -18.42
C ALA A 400 -26.54 27.65 -16.97
N PRO A 401 -25.63 27.95 -16.02
CA PRO A 401 -25.83 27.66 -14.59
C PRO A 401 -27.20 28.13 -14.08
N GLY A 402 -27.86 27.27 -13.29
CA GLY A 402 -29.18 27.52 -12.71
C GLY A 402 -30.34 27.56 -13.71
N LYS A 403 -30.11 27.29 -15.00
CA LYS A 403 -31.16 27.24 -16.02
C LYS A 403 -31.64 25.82 -16.27
N SER A 404 -32.89 25.72 -16.70
CA SER A 404 -33.53 24.45 -17.01
C SER A 404 -34.03 24.41 -18.44
N MET A 405 -34.17 23.20 -18.98
CA MET A 405 -34.85 22.93 -20.23
C MET A 405 -35.78 21.73 -20.08
N THR A 406 -36.87 21.76 -20.84
CA THR A 406 -37.85 20.67 -20.86
C THR A 406 -37.58 19.75 -22.05
N VAL A 407 -37.60 18.45 -21.79
CA VAL A 407 -37.52 17.41 -22.82
C VAL A 407 -38.78 16.56 -22.77
N SER A 408 -39.19 16.04 -23.91
CA SER A 408 -40.39 15.21 -23.96
C SER A 408 -40.19 13.97 -24.81
N VAL A 409 -40.72 12.85 -24.33
CA VAL A 409 -40.72 11.57 -25.02
C VAL A 409 -42.14 11.05 -25.12
N SER A 410 -42.47 10.49 -26.28
CA SER A 410 -43.77 9.87 -26.55
C SER A 410 -43.59 8.47 -27.09
N TYR A 411 -44.58 7.62 -26.84
CA TYR A 411 -44.57 6.22 -27.27
C TYR A 411 -45.51 6.03 -28.47
N SER A 412 -44.96 5.53 -29.58
CA SER A 412 -45.70 5.23 -30.80
C SER A 412 -45.33 3.82 -31.28
N PRO A 413 -46.05 2.77 -30.84
CA PRO A 413 -45.71 1.41 -31.18
C PRO A 413 -45.96 1.11 -32.65
N THR A 414 -45.00 0.43 -33.28
CA THR A 414 -45.08 -0.08 -34.66
C THR A 414 -45.59 -1.52 -34.74
N LYS A 415 -45.56 -2.25 -33.62
CA LYS A 415 -46.07 -3.63 -33.47
C LYS A 415 -46.72 -3.80 -32.10
N ALA A 416 -47.53 -4.85 -31.92
CA ALA A 416 -48.07 -5.20 -30.61
C ALA A 416 -46.99 -5.83 -29.72
N GLY A 417 -47.17 -5.73 -28.40
CA GLY A 417 -46.24 -6.32 -27.41
C GLY A 417 -45.50 -5.29 -26.56
N ARG A 418 -44.59 -5.76 -25.70
CA ARG A 418 -43.78 -4.91 -24.81
C ARG A 418 -42.54 -4.41 -25.56
N HIS A 419 -42.27 -3.12 -25.45
CA HIS A 419 -41.10 -2.47 -26.04
C HIS A 419 -40.23 -1.82 -24.98
N ARG A 420 -38.92 -1.87 -25.20
CA ARG A 420 -37.91 -1.28 -24.30
C ARG A 420 -36.86 -0.50 -25.05
N ALA A 421 -36.54 0.69 -24.56
CA ALA A 421 -35.46 1.52 -25.11
C ALA A 421 -34.69 2.22 -23.99
N LYS A 422 -33.58 2.83 -24.35
CA LYS A 422 -32.72 3.61 -23.46
C LYS A 422 -32.67 5.05 -23.96
N ALA A 423 -33.18 5.99 -23.18
CA ALA A 423 -32.93 7.40 -23.37
C ALA A 423 -31.62 7.78 -22.67
N VAL A 424 -30.76 8.54 -23.36
CA VAL A 424 -29.45 8.96 -22.85
C VAL A 424 -29.33 10.47 -23.00
N ILE A 425 -29.04 11.13 -21.88
CA ILE A 425 -28.69 12.55 -21.82
C ILE A 425 -27.18 12.61 -21.64
N TYR A 426 -26.49 13.20 -22.60
CA TYR A 426 -25.05 13.41 -22.51
C TYR A 426 -24.76 14.86 -22.20
N SER A 427 -23.86 15.06 -21.24
CA SER A 427 -23.31 16.35 -20.86
C SER A 427 -21.86 16.48 -21.33
N ASN A 428 -21.35 17.70 -21.39
CA ASN A 428 -19.91 17.99 -21.52
C ASN A 428 -19.27 18.29 -20.15
N ASP A 429 -20.02 18.09 -19.07
CA ASP A 429 -19.49 18.10 -17.72
C ASP A 429 -18.43 16.99 -17.60
N LYS A 430 -17.25 17.36 -17.12
CA LYS A 430 -16.13 16.44 -16.92
C LYS A 430 -16.34 15.56 -15.68
N ASN A 431 -17.28 15.94 -14.81
CA ASN A 431 -17.53 15.34 -13.51
C ASN A 431 -18.77 14.42 -13.51
N GLU A 432 -19.50 14.33 -14.62
CA GLU A 432 -20.74 13.56 -14.73
C GLU A 432 -20.74 12.58 -15.91
N GLY A 433 -21.17 11.34 -15.65
CA GLY A 433 -21.43 10.33 -16.69
C GLY A 433 -22.64 10.67 -17.55
N SER A 434 -23.01 9.79 -18.49
CA SER A 434 -24.26 9.97 -19.23
C SER A 434 -25.45 9.61 -18.35
N PHE A 435 -26.44 10.49 -18.24
CA PHE A 435 -27.66 10.21 -17.49
C PHE A 435 -28.61 9.33 -18.32
N ILE A 436 -29.05 8.21 -17.74
CA ILE A 436 -29.74 7.14 -18.47
C ILE A 436 -31.16 6.98 -17.93
N ILE A 437 -32.15 6.82 -18.81
CA ILE A 437 -33.52 6.45 -18.43
C ILE A 437 -33.94 5.25 -19.29
N TYR A 438 -34.42 4.18 -18.65
CA TYR A 438 -35.01 3.05 -19.37
C TYR A 438 -36.48 3.35 -19.65
N LEU A 439 -36.86 3.27 -20.92
CA LEU A 439 -38.23 3.52 -21.37
C LEU A 439 -38.94 2.21 -21.61
N THR A 440 -40.19 2.12 -21.18
CA THR A 440 -41.05 0.98 -21.46
C THR A 440 -42.41 1.40 -21.98
N GLY A 441 -42.99 0.62 -22.88
CA GLY A 441 -44.37 0.79 -23.33
C GLY A 441 -44.95 -0.53 -23.82
N ARG A 442 -46.28 -0.61 -23.95
CA ARG A 442 -46.97 -1.78 -24.50
C ARG A 442 -47.90 -1.40 -25.64
N GLY A 443 -47.64 -1.99 -26.81
CA GLY A 443 -48.43 -1.84 -28.02
C GLY A 443 -49.60 -2.82 -28.05
N TYR A 444 -50.77 -2.35 -28.47
CA TYR A 444 -51.96 -3.15 -28.71
C TYR A 444 -52.39 -3.02 -30.17
N ASN A 445 -52.86 -4.12 -30.76
CA ASN A 445 -53.54 -4.04 -32.05
C ASN A 445 -54.75 -3.12 -31.91
N LYS A 446 -55.07 -2.38 -32.98
CA LYS A 446 -56.30 -1.60 -33.01
C LYS A 446 -57.48 -2.55 -32.72
N PRO A 447 -58.48 -2.11 -31.94
CA PRO A 447 -59.71 -2.87 -31.78
C PRO A 447 -60.39 -3.09 -33.13
#